data_AF-A0A354ZE93-F1
#
_entry.id   AF-A0A354ZE93-F1
#
_cell.length_a   1.000
_cell.length_b   1.000
_cell.length_c   1.000
_cell.angle_alpha   90.00
_cell.angle_beta   90.00
_cell.angle_gamma   90.00
#
_symmetry.space_group_name_H-M   'P 1'
#
loop_
_entity.id
_entity.type
_entity.pdbx_description
1 polymer ?
#
loop_
_entity_poly.entity_id
_entity_poly.type
_entity_poly.pdbx_seq_one_letter_code
_entity_poly.pdbx_strand_id
1 'polypeptide(L)' 'MAVHVPLSAEAQSEARLLMLSVNNILSPAHGGPVATPTQDMVLGCYYL' A
#
# COMPACT_ATOMS: atom_id res chain seq x y z
N MET A 1 -15.39 1.38 1.19
CA MET A 1 -14.34 2.37 1.49
C MET A 1 -14.88 3.75 1.19
N ALA A 2 -14.61 4.72 2.06
CA ALA A 2 -14.87 6.12 1.74
C ALA A 2 -13.77 6.68 0.84
N VAL A 3 -14.10 7.73 0.08
CA VAL A 3 -13.14 8.45 -0.76
C VAL A 3 -13.02 9.87 -0.21
N HIS A 4 -11.78 10.29 0.05
CA HIS A 4 -11.46 11.62 0.56
C HIS A 4 -10.54 12.33 -0.43
N VAL A 5 -10.77 13.62 -0.66
CA VAL A 5 -10.00 14.44 -1.60
C VAL A 5 -9.17 15.46 -0.82
N PRO A 6 -7.82 15.38 -0.84
CA PRO A 6 -6.97 16.38 -0.21
C PRO A 6 -6.99 17.69 -1.02
N LEU A 7 -7.28 18.81 -0.35
CA LEU A 7 -7.51 20.10 -1.01
C LEU A 7 -6.24 20.97 -1.07
N SER A 8 -5.51 21.15 0.04
CA SER A 8 -4.33 22.01 0.06
C SER A 8 -3.13 21.37 -0.62
N ALA A 9 -2.17 22.20 -1.06
CA ALA A 9 -0.93 21.70 -1.66
C ALA A 9 -0.12 20.86 -0.65
N GLU A 10 -0.12 21.22 0.65
CA GLU A 10 0.55 20.41 1.66
C GLU A 10 -0.14 19.05 1.81
N ALA A 11 -1.48 19.02 1.91
CA ALA A 11 -2.24 17.77 2.03
C ALA A 11 -2.05 16.85 0.81
N GLN A 12 -1.96 17.43 -0.39
CA GLN A 12 -1.66 16.66 -1.61
C GLN A 12 -0.23 16.11 -1.59
N SER A 13 0.74 16.89 -1.12
CA SER A 13 2.13 16.44 -0.99
C SER A 13 2.27 15.31 0.02
N GLU A 14 1.63 15.41 1.19
CA GLU A 14 1.61 14.36 2.21
C GLU A 14 0.93 13.09 1.70
N ALA A 15 -0.21 13.22 1.01
CA ALA A 15 -0.90 12.07 0.45
C ALA A 15 -0.04 11.32 -0.58
N ARG A 16 0.74 12.04 -1.39
CA ARG A 16 1.61 11.45 -2.43
C ARG A 16 2.93 10.92 -1.90
N LEU A 17 3.54 11.60 -0.94
CA LEU A 17 4.86 11.25 -0.44
C LEU A 17 4.78 10.27 0.74
N LEU A 18 3.84 10.50 1.67
CA LEU A 18 3.76 9.72 2.92
C LEU A 18 2.69 8.63 2.84
N MET A 19 1.50 8.95 2.32
CA MET A 19 0.35 8.04 2.40
C MET A 19 0.14 7.16 1.16
N LEU A 20 0.97 7.31 0.12
CA LEU A 20 0.83 6.54 -1.11
C LEU A 20 1.12 5.06 -0.85
N SER A 21 0.30 4.18 -1.41
CA SER A 21 0.34 2.73 -1.14
C SER A 21 1.69 2.10 -1.45
N VAL A 22 2.32 2.47 -2.57
CA VAL A 22 3.63 1.95 -2.99
C VAL A 22 4.76 2.30 -2.02
N ASN A 23 4.59 3.33 -1.18
CA ASN A 23 5.57 3.72 -0.17
C ASN A 23 5.36 2.97 1.16
N ASN A 24 4.24 2.27 1.34
CA ASN A 24 3.83 1.64 2.60
C ASN A 24 3.68 0.11 2.47
N ILE A 25 4.70 -0.56 1.92
CA ILE A 25 4.68 -2.01 1.67
C ILE A 25 5.07 -2.87 2.88
N LEU A 26 5.68 -2.27 3.91
CA LEU A 26 6.12 -2.94 5.13
C LEU A 26 5.22 -2.58 6.32
N SER A 27 5.08 -3.53 7.25
CA SER A 27 4.33 -3.37 8.49
C SER A 27 5.09 -2.44 9.45
N PRO A 28 4.48 -1.34 9.91
CA PRO A 28 5.10 -0.49 10.93
C PRO A 28 5.33 -1.21 12.27
N ALA A 29 4.59 -2.28 12.56
CA ALA A 29 4.66 -2.98 13.84
C ALA A 29 5.87 -3.92 13.95
N HIS A 30 6.27 -4.57 12.85
CA HIS A 30 7.28 -5.63 12.87
C HIS A 30 8.21 -5.66 11.64
N GLY A 31 8.09 -4.70 10.72
CA GLY A 31 8.98 -4.55 9.57
C GLY A 31 8.82 -5.61 8.46
N GLY A 32 7.94 -6.59 8.64
CA GLY A 32 7.65 -7.60 7.61
C GLY A 32 6.79 -7.04 6.47
N PRO A 33 6.81 -7.65 5.28
CA PRO A 33 6.04 -7.18 4.14
C PRO A 33 4.52 -7.41 4.35
N VAL A 34 3.72 -6.41 4.01
CA VAL A 34 2.24 -6.44 4.07
C VAL A 34 1.64 -6.54 2.67
N ALA A 35 2.26 -5.89 1.68
CA ALA A 35 1.87 -6.00 0.28
C ALA A 35 2.46 -7.28 -0.37
N THR A 36 2.13 -8.45 0.17
CA THR A 36 2.57 -9.76 -0.34
C THR A 36 1.50 -10.39 -1.24
N PRO A 37 1.88 -11.28 -2.17
CA PRO A 37 0.92 -12.08 -2.94
C PRO A 37 0.00 -12.87 -2.01
N THR A 38 -1.30 -12.92 -2.31
CA THR A 38 -2.28 -13.72 -1.58
C THR A 38 -3.19 -14.50 -2.54
N GLN A 39 -3.84 -15.54 -2.02
CA GLN A 39 -4.85 -16.35 -2.72
C GLN A 39 -4.37 -16.79 -4.11
N ASP A 40 -5.06 -16.36 -5.17
CA ASP A 40 -4.84 -16.79 -6.55
C ASP A 40 -3.43 -16.48 -7.07
N MET A 41 -2.80 -15.40 -6.58
CA MET A 41 -1.42 -15.10 -6.96
C MET A 41 -0.45 -16.15 -6.43
N VAL A 42 -0.66 -16.65 -5.20
CA VAL A 42 0.18 -17.69 -4.61
C VAL A 42 -0.04 -19.02 -5.33
N LEU A 43 -1.29 -19.36 -5.64
CA LEU A 43 -1.62 -20.56 -6.42
C LEU A 43 -0.98 -20.53 -7.81
N GLY A 44 -1.10 -19.40 -8.51
CA GLY A 44 -0.51 -19.21 -9.83
C GLY A 44 1.02 -19.34 -9.80
N CYS A 45 1.69 -18.68 -8.86
CA CYS A 45 3.15 -18.77 -8.72
C CYS A 45 3.64 -20.14 -8.27
N TYR A 46 2.83 -20.90 -7.53
CA TYR A 46 3.19 -22.26 -7.08
C TYR A 46 3.00 -23.31 -8.19
N TYR A 47 2.02 -23.10 -9.07
CA TYR A 47 1.70 -24.02 -10.16
C TYR A 47 2.68 -23.92 -11.34
N LEU A 48 3.17 -22.71 -11.65
CA LEU A 48 4.17 -22.46 -12.69
C LEU A 48 5.56 -23.01 -12.31
#